data_AF-A0A1G9RKJ7-F1
#
_entry.id   AF-A0A1G9RKJ7-F1
#
_cell.length_a   1.000
_cell.length_b   1.000
_cell.length_c   1.000
_cell.angle_alpha   90.00
_cell.angle_beta   90.00
_cell.angle_gamma   90.00
#
_symmetry.space_group_name_H-M   'P 1'
#
loop_
_entity.id
_entity.type
_entity.pdbx_description
1 polymer ?
#
loop_
_entity_poly.entity_id
_entity_poly.type
_entity_poly.pdbx_seq_one_letter_code
_entity_poly.pdbx_strand_id
1 'polypeptide(L)'
;MQTFLPHADFAASAAVLDDRRLGKQRVETLQILRALVWPEYGWKRHPAVTMWRGFTRALVGYGVEMCREWGARGHADSTVDSLLEFSGGEVPEQGELIDTGAVPPWLGDEAVHVSHRSALVRKEPEHYRRFFPDVPDDLPYTWPKPVFPRWPVRGHRAMPLGDASALLGIDELTVAEREAVEEVRLGRSTELHSDRPGQIGLLAGLCTEGRTLWLLPGEPLEVRRGPRRDLPARTPGDRPRLARPAGPREVAATRDEWAHDPEFLFHRGEVEVGAGIGLVVLDGAPAAPGTGVPVLRLH
;
A
#
# COMPACT_ATOMS: atom_id res chain seq x y z
N MET A 1 -11.88 -5.99 12.22
CA MET A 1 -10.68 -5.94 11.38
C MET A 1 -10.91 -5.03 10.21
N GLN A 2 -10.53 -3.78 10.39
CA GLN A 2 -10.52 -2.76 9.35
C GLN A 2 -9.47 -1.72 9.73
N THR A 3 -8.80 -1.15 8.74
CA THR A 3 -7.97 0.03 8.97
C THR A 3 -8.87 1.27 9.08
N PHE A 4 -8.50 2.25 9.91
CA PHE A 4 -9.13 3.57 9.92
C PHE A 4 -8.17 4.62 9.37
N LEU A 5 -8.47 5.14 8.18
CA LEU A 5 -7.67 6.14 7.46
C LEU A 5 -8.50 7.40 7.15
N PRO A 6 -8.91 8.18 8.15
CA PRO A 6 -9.64 9.43 7.93
C PRO A 6 -8.81 10.50 7.19
N HIS A 7 -7.48 10.36 7.17
CA HIS A 7 -6.53 11.21 6.44
C HIS A 7 -5.51 10.36 5.69
N ALA A 8 -4.89 10.93 4.64
CA ALA A 8 -3.77 10.29 3.94
C ALA A 8 -2.52 10.17 4.84
N ASP A 9 -2.26 11.18 5.68
CA ASP A 9 -1.20 11.15 6.69
C ASP A 9 -1.57 10.16 7.81
N PHE A 10 -0.68 9.20 8.08
CA PHE A 10 -0.89 8.15 9.06
C PHE A 10 -0.90 8.67 10.50
N ALA A 11 -0.06 9.67 10.80
CA ALA A 11 -0.02 10.30 12.12
C ALA A 11 -1.26 11.16 12.36
N ALA A 12 -1.72 11.91 11.35
CA ALA A 12 -2.98 12.64 11.42
C ALA A 12 -4.16 11.69 11.60
N SER A 13 -4.15 10.55 10.91
CA SER A 13 -5.15 9.49 11.11
C SER A 13 -5.12 8.95 12.54
N ALA A 14 -3.96 8.69 13.12
CA ALA A 14 -3.85 8.21 14.50
C ALA A 14 -4.36 9.24 15.51
N ALA A 15 -3.98 10.51 15.34
CA ALA A 15 -4.27 11.60 16.27
C ALA A 15 -5.77 11.85 16.50
N VAL A 16 -6.60 11.62 15.49
CA VAL A 16 -8.05 11.85 15.59
C VAL A 16 -8.82 10.67 16.20
N LEU A 17 -8.24 9.47 16.26
CA LEU A 17 -8.94 8.30 16.79
C LEU A 17 -9.15 8.43 18.30
N ASP A 18 -10.31 7.98 18.80
CA ASP A 18 -10.48 7.73 20.23
C ASP A 18 -9.65 6.52 20.68
N ASP A 19 -9.40 6.39 21.98
CA ASP A 19 -8.53 5.35 22.54
C ASP A 19 -9.00 3.93 22.23
N ARG A 20 -10.32 3.70 22.18
CA ARG A 20 -10.87 2.38 21.87
C ARG A 20 -10.55 1.98 20.44
N ARG A 21 -10.70 2.89 19.48
CA ARG A 21 -10.43 2.62 18.06
C ARG A 21 -8.93 2.61 17.78
N LEU A 22 -8.16 3.53 18.37
CA LEU A 22 -6.69 3.56 18.29
C LEU A 22 -6.06 2.27 18.84
N GLY A 23 -6.45 1.84 20.04
CA GLY A 23 -5.96 0.60 20.65
C GLY A 23 -6.25 -0.63 19.79
N LYS A 24 -7.41 -0.67 19.13
CA LYS A 24 -7.74 -1.73 18.16
C LYS A 24 -6.89 -1.66 16.89
N GLN A 25 -6.62 -0.47 16.36
CA GLN A 25 -5.85 -0.33 15.11
C GLN A 25 -4.46 -0.96 15.21
N ARG A 26 -3.78 -0.87 16.37
CA ARG A 26 -2.49 -1.55 16.59
C ARG A 26 -2.58 -3.05 16.31
N VAL A 27 -3.54 -3.72 16.95
CA VAL A 27 -3.72 -5.17 16.84
C VAL A 27 -4.28 -5.58 15.48
N GLU A 28 -5.28 -4.86 14.96
CA GLU A 28 -5.89 -5.17 13.66
C GLU A 28 -4.88 -4.98 12.51
N THR A 29 -3.98 -4.00 12.59
CA THR A 29 -2.89 -3.82 11.62
C THR A 29 -1.97 -5.04 11.57
N LEU A 30 -1.54 -5.54 12.73
CA LEU A 30 -0.71 -6.74 12.81
C LEU A 30 -1.45 -7.97 12.25
N GLN A 31 -2.75 -8.09 12.51
CA GLN A 31 -3.53 -9.18 11.94
C GLN A 31 -3.67 -9.07 10.40
N ILE A 32 -3.77 -7.86 9.84
CA ILE A 32 -3.76 -7.65 8.39
C ILE A 32 -2.39 -8.02 7.80
N LEU A 33 -1.28 -7.61 8.43
CA LEU A 33 0.07 -8.01 8.00
C LEU A 33 0.23 -9.54 7.98
N ARG A 34 -0.24 -10.23 9.02
CA ARG A 34 -0.29 -11.70 9.04
C ARG A 34 -1.17 -12.25 7.91
N ALA A 35 -2.34 -11.67 7.67
CA ALA A 35 -3.22 -12.10 6.58
C ALA A 35 -2.60 -11.90 5.18
N LEU A 36 -1.77 -10.88 5.00
CA LEU A 36 -1.05 -10.64 3.74
C LEU A 36 0.08 -11.64 3.53
N VAL A 37 0.85 -11.93 4.58
CA VAL A 37 2.18 -12.55 4.43
C VAL A 37 2.22 -14.01 4.90
N TRP A 38 1.51 -14.36 5.97
CA TRP A 38 1.55 -15.73 6.50
C TRP A 38 0.81 -16.69 5.56
N PRO A 39 1.40 -17.82 5.13
CA PRO A 39 0.78 -18.71 4.14
C PRO A 39 -0.62 -19.20 4.55
N GLU A 40 -0.79 -19.53 5.82
CA GLU A 40 -2.03 -20.03 6.41
C GLU A 40 -2.55 -19.04 7.46
N TYR A 41 -3.47 -18.16 7.04
CA TYR A 41 -4.16 -17.23 7.92
C TYR A 41 -5.59 -17.03 7.42
N GLY A 42 -6.53 -16.69 8.31
CA GLY A 42 -7.92 -16.38 7.93
C GLY A 42 -8.03 -15.15 7.02
N TRP A 43 -9.25 -14.78 6.59
CA TRP A 43 -9.64 -13.47 5.99
C TRP A 43 -8.73 -12.83 4.93
N LYS A 44 -7.84 -13.58 4.25
CA LYS A 44 -6.91 -13.06 3.24
C LYS A 44 -7.57 -12.39 2.02
N ARG A 45 -8.86 -12.63 1.81
CA ARG A 45 -9.70 -12.06 0.74
C ARG A 45 -10.58 -10.90 1.21
N HIS A 46 -10.50 -10.51 2.48
CA HIS A 46 -11.29 -9.41 3.00
C HIS A 46 -10.83 -8.09 2.36
N PRO A 47 -11.73 -7.17 1.94
CA PRO A 47 -11.34 -5.93 1.25
C PRO A 47 -10.32 -5.08 2.02
N ALA A 48 -10.52 -4.92 3.34
CA ALA A 48 -9.59 -4.20 4.21
C ALA A 48 -8.19 -4.85 4.34
N VAL A 49 -8.03 -6.12 3.90
CA VAL A 49 -6.74 -6.79 3.78
C VAL A 49 -6.19 -6.59 2.37
N THR A 50 -6.98 -6.89 1.34
CA THR A 50 -6.50 -6.95 -0.04
C THR A 50 -6.07 -5.59 -0.59
N MET A 51 -6.66 -4.48 -0.12
CA MET A 51 -6.24 -3.13 -0.53
C MET A 51 -4.77 -2.82 -0.22
N TRP A 52 -4.17 -3.54 0.73
CA TRP A 52 -2.78 -3.36 1.19
C TRP A 52 -1.78 -4.32 0.54
N ARG A 53 -2.20 -5.19 -0.38
CA ARG A 53 -1.28 -6.09 -1.10
C ARG A 53 -0.19 -5.27 -1.79
N GLY A 54 1.07 -5.72 -1.64
CA GLY A 54 2.24 -5.01 -2.19
C GLY A 54 2.71 -3.80 -1.40
N PHE A 55 2.01 -3.42 -0.31
CA PHE A 55 2.32 -2.23 0.48
C PHE A 55 2.50 -2.57 1.97
N THR A 56 3.14 -3.70 2.26
CA THR A 56 3.37 -4.19 3.63
C THR A 56 4.20 -3.23 4.46
N ARG A 57 5.28 -2.66 3.90
CA ARG A 57 6.08 -1.60 4.57
C ARG A 57 5.23 -0.36 4.91
N ALA A 58 4.35 0.08 4.01
CA ALA A 58 3.43 1.19 4.29
C ALA A 58 2.43 0.86 5.39
N LEU A 59 1.91 -0.37 5.42
CA LEU A 59 1.02 -0.82 6.50
C LEU A 59 1.75 -0.93 7.85
N VAL A 60 3.03 -1.32 7.85
CA VAL A 60 3.87 -1.25 9.07
C VAL A 60 4.02 0.20 9.53
N GLY A 61 4.35 1.13 8.63
CA GLY A 61 4.41 2.56 8.94
C GLY A 61 3.10 3.11 9.53
N TYR A 62 1.96 2.72 8.95
CA TYR A 62 0.64 3.03 9.52
C TYR A 62 0.49 2.51 10.95
N GLY A 63 0.80 1.23 11.19
CA GLY A 63 0.69 0.63 12.52
C GLY A 63 1.63 1.27 13.54
N VAL A 64 2.84 1.65 13.12
CA VAL A 64 3.81 2.36 13.95
C VAL A 64 3.27 3.71 14.40
N GLU A 65 2.63 4.49 13.53
CA GLU A 65 2.00 5.76 13.94
C GLU A 65 0.87 5.56 14.95
N MET A 66 0.12 4.46 14.84
CA MET A 66 -0.89 4.10 15.85
C MET A 66 -0.23 3.78 17.20
N CYS A 67 0.91 3.08 17.20
CA CYS A 67 1.68 2.80 18.42
C CYS A 67 2.32 4.07 19.01
N ARG A 68 2.86 4.97 18.18
CA ARG A 68 3.40 6.28 18.61
C ARG A 68 2.33 7.12 19.30
N GLU A 69 1.15 7.25 18.69
CA GLU A 69 0.02 7.97 19.28
C GLU A 69 -0.44 7.32 20.59
N TRP A 70 -0.55 5.98 20.62
CA TRP A 70 -0.96 5.24 21.82
C TRP A 70 0.00 5.45 22.99
N GLY A 71 1.31 5.37 22.75
CA GLY A 71 2.35 5.65 23.75
C GLY A 71 2.33 7.10 24.20
N ALA A 72 2.15 8.05 23.28
CA ALA A 72 2.07 9.48 23.60
C ALA A 72 0.88 9.83 24.51
N ARG A 73 -0.19 9.02 24.49
CA ARG A 73 -1.33 9.12 25.42
C ARG A 73 -1.08 8.45 26.79
N GLY A 74 0.13 7.96 27.03
CA GLY A 74 0.53 7.34 28.30
C GLY A 74 0.16 5.86 28.42
N HIS A 75 -0.22 5.20 27.32
CA HIS A 75 -0.55 3.79 27.35
C HIS A 75 0.66 2.90 27.02
N ALA A 76 0.74 1.74 27.66
CA ALA A 76 1.74 0.74 27.33
C ALA A 76 1.46 0.10 25.95
N ASP A 77 2.50 -0.10 25.16
CA ASP A 77 2.45 -0.80 23.88
C ASP A 77 3.25 -2.10 23.93
N SER A 78 2.67 -3.16 23.36
CA SER A 78 3.31 -4.46 23.14
C SER A 78 3.34 -4.85 21.66
N THR A 79 2.79 -4.02 20.77
CA THR A 79 2.51 -4.42 19.38
C THR A 79 3.58 -3.98 18.40
N VAL A 80 4.29 -2.88 18.68
CA VAL A 80 5.28 -2.28 17.78
C VAL A 80 6.35 -3.28 17.33
N ASP A 81 6.92 -4.06 18.25
CA ASP A 81 7.98 -5.01 17.90
C ASP A 81 7.49 -6.08 16.91
N SER A 82 6.27 -6.59 17.11
CA SER A 82 5.66 -7.53 16.17
C SER A 82 5.26 -6.92 14.83
N LEU A 83 5.05 -5.59 14.76
CA LEU A 83 4.88 -4.90 13.47
C LEU A 83 6.21 -4.81 12.72
N LEU A 84 7.29 -4.45 13.42
CA LEU A 84 8.61 -4.26 12.83
C LEU A 84 9.23 -5.58 12.32
N GLU A 85 8.78 -6.74 12.78
CA GLU A 85 9.14 -8.04 12.18
C GLU A 85 8.83 -8.09 10.67
N PHE A 86 7.81 -7.34 10.20
CA PHE A 86 7.39 -7.27 8.79
C PHE A 86 8.15 -6.22 7.96
N SER A 87 9.15 -5.56 8.56
CA SER A 87 10.03 -4.58 7.91
C SER A 87 11.51 -4.82 8.25
N GLY A 88 11.87 -6.04 8.66
CA GLY A 88 13.25 -6.37 9.03
C GLY A 88 13.76 -5.67 10.30
N GLY A 89 12.87 -5.09 11.11
CA GLY A 89 13.21 -4.30 12.29
C GLY A 89 13.31 -2.80 12.04
N GLU A 90 13.17 -2.35 10.79
CA GLU A 90 13.24 -0.93 10.42
C GLU A 90 11.89 -0.24 10.56
N VAL A 91 11.89 1.04 10.93
CA VAL A 91 10.67 1.85 11.01
C VAL A 91 10.42 2.51 9.65
N PRO A 92 9.40 2.10 8.88
CA PRO A 92 9.13 2.71 7.59
C PRO A 92 8.51 4.08 7.78
N GLU A 93 9.23 5.14 7.41
CA GLU A 93 8.72 6.51 7.49
C GLU A 93 7.86 6.82 6.26
N GLN A 94 6.65 7.38 6.49
CA GLN A 94 5.69 7.61 5.42
C GLN A 94 6.22 8.53 4.31
N GLY A 95 7.02 9.56 4.66
CA GLY A 95 7.60 10.47 3.69
C GLY A 95 8.54 9.76 2.72
N GLU A 96 9.42 8.89 3.23
CA GLU A 96 10.35 8.10 2.40
C GLU A 96 9.61 7.10 1.50
N LEU A 97 8.54 6.48 2.02
CA LEU A 97 7.69 5.60 1.23
C LEU A 97 6.98 6.36 0.09
N ILE A 98 6.57 7.61 0.31
CA ILE A 98 6.00 8.46 -0.75
C ILE A 98 7.08 8.83 -1.76
N ASP A 99 8.26 9.25 -1.30
CA ASP A 99 9.38 9.67 -2.15
C ASP A 99 9.95 8.52 -2.99
N THR A 100 9.74 7.27 -2.57
CA THR A 100 10.14 6.07 -3.32
C THR A 100 8.98 5.40 -4.06
N GLY A 101 7.76 5.93 -3.96
CA GLY A 101 6.57 5.37 -4.60
C GLY A 101 6.11 4.03 -3.99
N ALA A 102 6.58 3.70 -2.79
CA ALA A 102 6.23 2.48 -2.06
C ALA A 102 4.94 2.62 -1.23
N VAL A 103 4.04 3.53 -1.63
CA VAL A 103 2.72 3.73 -1.03
C VAL A 103 1.59 3.26 -1.96
N PRO A 104 0.43 2.85 -1.41
CA PRO A 104 -0.70 2.48 -2.24
C PRO A 104 -1.19 3.64 -3.11
N PRO A 105 -1.51 3.40 -4.41
CA PRO A 105 -1.98 4.45 -5.31
C PRO A 105 -3.34 5.03 -4.90
N TRP A 106 -4.12 4.34 -4.07
CA TRP A 106 -5.38 4.87 -3.53
C TRP A 106 -5.17 5.80 -2.33
N LEU A 107 -3.96 5.88 -1.75
CA LEU A 107 -3.70 6.79 -0.64
C LEU A 107 -3.80 8.24 -1.15
N GLY A 108 -4.60 9.06 -0.49
CA GLY A 108 -4.97 10.40 -0.95
C GLY A 108 -6.31 10.47 -1.69
N ASP A 109 -6.92 9.33 -2.04
CA ASP A 109 -8.27 9.31 -2.61
C ASP A 109 -9.30 9.71 -1.54
N GLU A 110 -9.90 10.87 -1.74
CA GLU A 110 -10.85 11.45 -0.80
C GLU A 110 -12.12 10.59 -0.63
N ALA A 111 -12.53 9.81 -1.64
CA ALA A 111 -13.65 8.88 -1.50
C ALA A 111 -13.34 7.77 -0.47
N VAL A 112 -12.08 7.35 -0.38
CA VAL A 112 -11.61 6.43 0.66
C VAL A 112 -11.66 7.14 2.00
N HIS A 113 -11.00 8.28 2.13
CA HIS A 113 -10.85 8.97 3.41
C HIS A 113 -12.20 9.43 4.00
N VAL A 114 -13.11 9.98 3.18
CA VAL A 114 -14.43 10.42 3.63
C VAL A 114 -15.31 9.27 4.10
N SER A 115 -15.26 8.10 3.44
CA SER A 115 -16.01 6.94 3.89
C SER A 115 -15.54 6.43 5.27
N HIS A 116 -14.23 6.55 5.54
CA HIS A 116 -13.67 6.20 6.85
C HIS A 116 -14.05 7.23 7.91
N ARG A 117 -14.03 8.54 7.60
CA ARG A 117 -14.54 9.60 8.49
C ARG A 117 -16.02 9.39 8.80
N SER A 118 -16.85 9.14 7.79
CA SER A 118 -18.28 8.85 7.94
C SER A 118 -18.51 7.67 8.89
N ALA A 119 -17.76 6.59 8.71
CA ALA A 119 -17.89 5.43 9.57
C ALA A 119 -17.37 5.65 11.00
N LEU A 120 -16.41 6.55 11.20
CA LEU A 120 -15.99 6.97 12.54
C LEU A 120 -17.08 7.79 13.22
N VAL A 121 -17.64 8.79 12.52
CA VAL A 121 -18.77 9.60 13.03
C VAL A 121 -19.95 8.71 13.41
N ARG A 122 -20.35 7.76 12.55
CA ARG A 122 -21.41 6.78 12.86
C ARG A 122 -21.14 5.97 14.12
N LYS A 123 -19.87 5.65 14.35
CA LYS A 123 -19.45 4.81 15.45
C LYS A 123 -19.36 5.58 16.77
N GLU A 124 -18.96 6.85 16.77
CA GLU A 124 -18.84 7.70 17.97
C GLU A 124 -19.08 9.19 17.66
N PRO A 125 -20.34 9.61 17.48
CA PRO A 125 -20.64 10.97 17.02
C PRO A 125 -20.04 12.06 17.93
N GLU A 126 -20.17 11.91 19.25
CA GLU A 126 -19.69 12.91 20.23
C GLU A 126 -18.19 13.16 20.13
N HIS A 127 -17.41 12.12 19.87
CA HIS A 127 -15.95 12.24 19.71
C HIS A 127 -15.58 12.80 18.33
N TYR A 128 -16.20 12.30 17.25
CA TYR A 128 -15.72 12.58 15.89
C TYR A 128 -16.30 13.84 15.25
N ARG A 129 -17.47 14.34 15.69
CA ARG A 129 -18.06 15.56 15.13
C ARG A 129 -17.19 16.80 15.34
N ARG A 130 -16.33 16.82 16.36
CA ARG A 130 -15.36 17.91 16.57
C ARG A 130 -14.27 17.98 15.48
N PHE A 131 -13.98 16.85 14.83
CA PHE A 131 -12.99 16.77 13.75
C PHE A 131 -13.66 16.81 12.38
N PHE A 132 -14.85 16.20 12.27
CA PHE A 132 -15.59 15.99 11.02
C PHE A 132 -17.03 16.49 11.16
N PRO A 133 -17.24 17.81 11.38
CA PRO A 133 -18.56 18.36 11.68
C PRO A 133 -19.58 18.06 10.58
N ASP A 134 -19.16 18.25 9.32
CA ASP A 134 -20.03 18.22 8.15
C ASP A 134 -20.04 16.87 7.41
N VAL A 135 -19.27 15.87 7.89
CA VAL A 135 -19.22 14.56 7.22
C VAL A 135 -20.51 13.78 7.54
N PRO A 136 -21.26 13.29 6.52
CA PRO A 136 -22.41 12.42 6.75
C PRO A 136 -22.01 11.13 7.47
N ASP A 137 -22.87 10.54 8.29
CA ASP A 137 -22.58 9.32 9.05
C ASP A 137 -23.18 8.04 8.43
N ASP A 138 -23.70 8.12 7.22
CA ASP A 138 -24.40 7.06 6.51
C ASP A 138 -23.68 6.59 5.23
N LEU A 139 -22.51 7.15 4.91
CA LEU A 139 -21.76 6.73 3.74
C LEU A 139 -21.32 5.25 3.88
N PRO A 140 -21.42 4.46 2.79
CA PRO A 140 -20.86 3.12 2.75
C PRO A 140 -19.33 3.18 2.78
N TYR A 141 -18.69 2.12 3.29
CA TYR A 141 -17.23 2.02 3.22
C TYR A 141 -16.76 1.93 1.77
N THR A 142 -15.80 2.76 1.40
CA THR A 142 -15.04 2.63 0.16
C THR A 142 -13.79 1.82 0.45
N TRP A 143 -13.76 0.59 -0.06
CA TRP A 143 -12.57 -0.26 -0.05
C TRP A 143 -11.94 -0.28 -1.45
N PRO A 144 -10.71 0.25 -1.62
CA PRO A 144 -10.00 0.17 -2.88
C PRO A 144 -9.86 -1.27 -3.36
N LYS A 145 -9.99 -1.47 -4.68
CA LYS A 145 -9.63 -2.74 -5.30
C LYS A 145 -8.13 -2.99 -5.09
N PRO A 146 -7.70 -4.24 -4.87
CA PRO A 146 -6.28 -4.53 -4.77
C PRO A 146 -5.58 -4.15 -6.08
N VAL A 147 -4.49 -3.38 -5.98
CA VAL A 147 -3.60 -3.12 -7.11
C VAL A 147 -3.10 -4.44 -7.67
N PHE A 148 -2.60 -5.31 -6.80
CA PHE A 148 -2.10 -6.64 -7.17
C PHE A 148 -3.21 -7.70 -6.94
N PRO A 149 -3.83 -8.25 -8.01
CA PRO A 149 -4.91 -9.23 -7.89
C PRO A 149 -4.45 -10.52 -7.21
N ARG A 150 -3.16 -10.83 -7.32
CA ARG A 150 -2.45 -11.88 -6.57
C ARG A 150 -1.19 -11.26 -5.96
N TRP A 151 -0.83 -11.72 -4.76
CA TRP A 151 0.38 -11.30 -4.05
C TRP A 151 1.00 -12.55 -3.41
N PRO A 152 2.34 -12.71 -3.41
CA PRO A 152 3.36 -11.79 -3.91
C PRO A 152 3.46 -11.69 -5.43
N VAL A 153 3.88 -10.52 -5.91
CA VAL A 153 4.37 -10.30 -7.28
C VAL A 153 5.87 -10.06 -7.19
N ARG A 154 6.66 -10.83 -7.93
CA ARG A 154 8.13 -10.80 -7.96
C ARG A 154 8.56 -10.90 -9.43
N GLY A 155 9.48 -10.05 -9.87
CA GLY A 155 9.70 -9.88 -11.30
C GLY A 155 10.80 -8.89 -11.71
N HIS A 156 11.90 -8.76 -10.97
CA HIS A 156 13.03 -7.91 -11.41
C HIS A 156 13.60 -8.27 -12.79
N ARG A 157 13.29 -9.46 -13.30
CA ARG A 157 13.67 -9.93 -14.65
C ARG A 157 12.43 -10.00 -15.53
N ALA A 158 12.59 -9.63 -16.79
CA ALA A 158 11.55 -9.71 -17.81
C ALA A 158 10.91 -11.11 -17.86
N MET A 159 9.70 -11.24 -17.29
CA MET A 159 8.95 -12.48 -17.24
C MET A 159 8.32 -12.79 -18.60
N PRO A 160 8.30 -14.07 -19.05
CA PRO A 160 7.55 -14.44 -20.24
C PRO A 160 6.08 -14.03 -20.13
N LEU A 161 5.51 -13.51 -21.22
CA LEU A 161 4.14 -12.98 -21.27
C LEU A 161 3.09 -13.96 -20.72
N GLY A 162 3.24 -15.25 -21.04
CA GLY A 162 2.34 -16.30 -20.55
C GLY A 162 2.39 -16.47 -19.03
N ASP A 163 3.59 -16.47 -18.44
CA ASP A 163 3.79 -16.60 -17.00
C ASP A 163 3.26 -15.38 -16.25
N ALA A 164 3.51 -14.18 -16.77
CA ALA A 164 3.02 -12.93 -16.20
C ALA A 164 1.48 -12.83 -16.29
N SER A 165 0.90 -13.25 -17.41
CA SER A 165 -0.55 -13.35 -17.58
C SER A 165 -1.16 -14.32 -16.58
N ALA A 166 -0.56 -15.51 -16.44
CA ALA A 166 -1.01 -16.52 -15.49
C ALA A 166 -0.89 -16.02 -14.03
N LEU A 167 0.17 -15.30 -13.68
CA LEU A 167 0.38 -14.70 -12.35
C LEU A 167 -0.71 -13.68 -12.03
N LEU A 168 -1.06 -12.81 -12.98
CA LEU A 168 -2.09 -11.78 -12.81
C LEU A 168 -3.52 -12.33 -12.93
N GLY A 169 -3.68 -13.56 -13.43
CA GLY A 169 -4.99 -14.16 -13.70
C GLY A 169 -5.67 -13.56 -14.92
N ILE A 170 -4.89 -13.28 -15.97
CA ILE A 170 -5.36 -12.79 -17.26
C ILE A 170 -5.50 -14.01 -18.18
N ASP A 171 -6.73 -14.40 -18.48
CA ASP A 171 -7.01 -15.60 -19.27
C ASP A 171 -6.76 -15.37 -20.77
N GLU A 172 -7.21 -14.24 -21.30
CA GLU A 172 -7.03 -13.87 -22.71
C GLU A 172 -6.65 -12.39 -22.81
N LEU A 173 -5.76 -12.07 -23.77
CA LEU A 173 -5.38 -10.72 -24.14
C LEU A 173 -6.01 -10.38 -25.49
N THR A 174 -6.52 -9.15 -25.61
CA THR A 174 -6.85 -8.61 -26.92
C THR A 174 -5.58 -8.44 -27.77
N VAL A 175 -5.75 -8.30 -29.08
CA VAL A 175 -4.63 -8.04 -30.00
C VAL A 175 -3.89 -6.76 -29.59
N ALA A 176 -4.63 -5.68 -29.31
CA ALA A 176 -4.06 -4.39 -28.90
C ALA A 176 -3.28 -4.47 -27.57
N GLU A 177 -3.80 -5.17 -26.57
CA GLU A 177 -3.10 -5.36 -25.29
C GLU A 177 -1.79 -6.15 -25.48
N ARG A 178 -1.82 -7.20 -26.30
CA ARG A 178 -0.62 -7.99 -26.61
C ARG A 178 0.42 -7.15 -27.34
N GLU A 179 0.01 -6.41 -28.36
CA GLU A 179 0.88 -5.54 -29.14
C GLU A 179 1.51 -4.47 -28.25
N ALA A 180 0.74 -3.82 -27.38
CA ALA A 180 1.24 -2.81 -26.46
C ALA A 180 2.32 -3.37 -25.50
N VAL A 181 2.13 -4.58 -24.97
CA VAL A 181 3.15 -5.23 -24.13
C VAL A 181 4.41 -5.56 -24.94
N GLU A 182 4.29 -6.03 -26.19
CA GLU A 182 5.47 -6.29 -27.03
C GLU A 182 6.22 -5.01 -27.43
N GLU A 183 5.51 -3.91 -27.70
CA GLU A 183 6.12 -2.61 -28.01
C GLU A 183 7.05 -2.14 -26.88
N VAL A 184 6.56 -2.16 -25.64
CA VAL A 184 7.37 -1.72 -24.48
C VAL A 184 8.52 -2.68 -24.17
N ARG A 185 8.33 -3.99 -24.38
CA ARG A 185 9.41 -4.98 -24.26
C ARG A 185 10.53 -4.74 -25.26
N LEU A 186 10.20 -4.19 -26.43
CA LEU A 186 11.15 -3.79 -27.46
C LEU A 186 11.71 -2.37 -27.24
N GLY A 187 11.43 -1.76 -26.09
CA GLY A 187 11.92 -0.44 -25.71
C GLY A 187 11.19 0.72 -26.40
N ARG A 188 10.00 0.48 -26.98
CA ARG A 188 9.21 1.50 -27.67
C ARG A 188 8.06 1.99 -26.79
N SER A 189 7.79 3.29 -26.87
CA SER A 189 6.65 3.89 -26.17
C SER A 189 5.37 3.68 -26.95
N THR A 190 4.25 3.45 -26.27
CA THR A 190 2.96 3.18 -26.89
C THR A 190 1.80 3.66 -26.01
N GLU A 191 0.62 3.79 -26.63
CA GLU A 191 -0.63 4.15 -25.94
C GLU A 191 -1.64 3.02 -26.12
N LEU A 192 -2.37 2.71 -25.05
CA LEU A 192 -3.34 1.61 -25.02
C LEU A 192 -4.64 2.07 -24.37
N HIS A 193 -5.74 1.82 -25.04
CA HIS A 193 -7.08 1.87 -24.46
C HIS A 193 -7.49 0.45 -24.05
N SER A 194 -7.84 0.25 -22.78
CA SER A 194 -8.26 -1.05 -22.24
C SER A 194 -9.36 -0.88 -21.19
N ASP A 195 -10.22 -1.90 -21.02
CA ASP A 195 -11.21 -1.94 -19.94
C ASP A 195 -10.59 -2.32 -18.57
N ARG A 196 -9.31 -2.72 -18.58
CA ARG A 196 -8.54 -3.15 -17.41
C ARG A 196 -7.11 -2.56 -17.41
N PRO A 197 -6.96 -1.24 -17.57
CA PRO A 197 -5.67 -0.59 -17.79
C PRO A 197 -4.65 -0.96 -16.70
N GLY A 198 -5.06 -0.95 -15.43
CA GLY A 198 -4.20 -1.34 -14.31
C GLY A 198 -3.63 -2.75 -14.40
N GLN A 199 -4.42 -3.74 -14.86
CA GLN A 199 -3.92 -5.11 -15.03
C GLN A 199 -2.92 -5.21 -16.18
N ILE A 200 -3.13 -4.48 -17.27
CA ILE A 200 -2.22 -4.49 -18.42
C ILE A 200 -0.94 -3.71 -18.15
N GLY A 201 -0.99 -2.61 -17.40
CA GLY A 201 0.23 -1.92 -16.95
C GLY A 201 1.08 -2.79 -16.02
N LEU A 202 0.45 -3.57 -15.12
CA LEU A 202 1.18 -4.56 -14.32
C LEU A 202 1.80 -5.66 -15.19
N LEU A 203 1.08 -6.14 -16.19
CA LEU A 203 1.55 -7.15 -17.13
C LEU A 203 2.78 -6.64 -17.91
N ALA A 204 2.67 -5.44 -18.46
CA ALA A 204 3.76 -4.76 -19.16
C ALA A 204 4.99 -4.60 -18.28
N GLY A 205 4.80 -4.17 -17.02
CA GLY A 205 5.89 -4.03 -16.05
C GLY A 205 6.58 -5.36 -15.74
N LEU A 206 5.80 -6.43 -15.50
CA LEU A 206 6.35 -7.76 -15.27
C LEU A 206 7.13 -8.33 -16.46
N CYS A 207 6.75 -7.95 -17.68
CA CYS A 207 7.40 -8.40 -18.90
C CYS A 207 8.61 -7.54 -19.30
N THR A 208 8.88 -6.45 -18.58
CA THR A 208 9.97 -5.51 -18.88
C THR A 208 11.09 -5.65 -17.85
N GLU A 209 12.34 -5.54 -18.28
CA GLU A 209 13.48 -5.65 -17.36
C GLU A 209 13.59 -4.41 -16.48
N GLY A 210 13.75 -4.58 -15.17
CA GLY A 210 13.82 -3.47 -14.20
C GLY A 210 12.47 -3.14 -13.56
N ARG A 211 12.46 -2.11 -12.71
CA ARG A 211 11.25 -1.68 -11.98
C ARG A 211 10.34 -0.84 -12.87
N THR A 212 9.06 -0.82 -12.52
CA THR A 212 8.05 0.00 -13.20
C THR A 212 7.73 1.23 -12.37
N LEU A 213 7.91 2.41 -12.96
CA LEU A 213 7.48 3.67 -12.39
C LEU A 213 6.07 3.99 -12.91
N TRP A 214 5.11 4.11 -12.01
CA TRP A 214 3.71 4.41 -12.31
C TRP A 214 3.39 5.85 -11.92
N LEU A 215 3.00 6.67 -12.89
CA LEU A 215 2.62 8.06 -12.67
C LEU A 215 1.10 8.20 -12.68
N LEU A 216 0.58 8.66 -11.55
CA LEU A 216 -0.83 8.88 -11.26
C LEU A 216 -1.18 10.37 -11.42
N PRO A 217 -2.45 10.73 -11.69
CA PRO A 217 -2.88 12.11 -11.69
C PRO A 217 -2.85 12.73 -10.30
N GLY A 218 -2.79 14.05 -10.28
CA GLY A 218 -2.89 14.86 -9.07
C GLY A 218 -1.55 15.26 -8.48
N GLU A 219 -1.63 16.03 -7.40
CA GLU A 219 -0.48 16.58 -6.69
C GLU A 219 0.20 15.51 -5.80
N PRO A 220 1.49 15.70 -5.48
CA PRO A 220 2.17 14.90 -4.47
C PRO A 220 1.40 14.80 -3.15
N LEU A 221 1.55 13.68 -2.46
CA LEU A 221 0.92 13.50 -1.15
C LEU A 221 1.61 14.36 -0.10
N GLU A 222 0.89 15.37 0.38
CA GLU A 222 1.32 16.20 1.49
C GLU A 222 1.11 15.48 2.83
N VAL A 223 2.22 15.08 3.44
CA VAL A 223 2.24 14.47 4.77
C VAL A 223 3.22 15.22 5.66
N ARG A 224 3.00 15.16 6.98
CA ARG A 224 3.93 15.69 7.97
C ARG A 224 5.29 15.04 7.78
N ARG A 225 6.30 15.87 7.52
CA ARG A 225 7.73 15.51 7.53
C ARG A 225 8.39 16.05 8.80
N GLY A 226 9.50 15.45 9.24
CA GLY A 226 10.27 15.91 10.40
C GLY A 226 10.15 15.06 11.66
N PRO A 227 10.60 15.56 12.83
CA PRO A 227 10.71 14.77 14.06
C PRO A 227 9.39 14.11 14.45
N ARG A 228 9.42 12.78 14.54
CA ARG A 228 8.29 11.98 15.00
C ARG A 228 8.32 11.85 16.51
N ARG A 229 7.16 11.52 17.10
CA ARG A 229 7.11 11.11 18.50
C ARG A 229 7.94 9.85 18.68
N ASP A 230 8.63 9.76 19.81
CA ASP A 230 9.41 8.57 20.13
C ASP A 230 8.50 7.34 20.17
N LEU A 231 9.07 6.21 19.72
CA LEU A 231 8.41 4.93 19.92
C LEU A 231 8.29 4.66 21.42
N PRO A 232 7.15 4.11 21.89
CA PRO A 232 7.03 3.67 23.27
C PRO A 232 8.17 2.71 23.62
N ALA A 233 8.73 2.88 24.82
CA ALA A 233 9.83 2.05 25.28
C ALA A 233 9.44 0.56 25.23
N ARG A 234 10.35 -0.25 24.70
CA ARG A 234 10.20 -1.72 24.66
C ARG A 234 9.98 -2.23 26.09
N THR A 235 8.92 -3.00 26.28
CA THR A 235 8.74 -3.80 27.49
C THR A 235 9.14 -5.24 27.17
N PRO A 236 10.34 -5.70 27.56
CA PRO A 236 10.80 -7.04 27.23
C PRO A 236 9.84 -8.11 27.78
N GLY A 237 9.35 -9.00 26.90
CA GLY A 237 8.50 -10.12 27.29
C GLY A 237 6.99 -9.87 27.23
N ASP A 238 6.54 -8.62 27.06
CA ASP A 238 5.12 -8.32 26.84
C ASP A 238 4.82 -8.42 25.34
N ARG A 239 4.59 -9.64 24.85
CA ARG A 239 4.02 -9.83 23.51
C ARG A 239 2.53 -9.53 23.57
N PRO A 240 1.93 -8.97 22.50
CA PRO A 240 0.49 -8.87 22.45
C PRO A 240 -0.06 -10.28 22.66
N ARG A 241 -1.16 -10.41 23.40
CA ARG A 241 -1.93 -11.66 23.52
C ARG A 241 -2.61 -12.02 22.19
N LEU A 242 -1.87 -11.96 21.09
CA LEU A 242 -2.29 -12.44 19.80
C LEU A 242 -2.32 -13.95 19.82
N ALA A 243 -3.39 -14.49 19.24
CA ALA A 243 -3.55 -15.91 19.02
C ALA A 243 -2.35 -16.41 18.17
N ARG A 244 -1.51 -17.22 18.81
CA ARG A 244 -0.39 -17.99 18.24
C ARG A 244 0.87 -17.20 17.84
N PRO A 245 2.07 -17.66 18.27
CA PRO A 245 3.35 -17.19 17.73
C PRO A 245 3.58 -17.72 16.30
N ALA A 246 4.43 -17.03 15.53
CA ALA A 246 4.82 -17.46 14.20
C ALA A 246 5.61 -18.79 14.24
N GLY A 247 5.22 -19.74 13.41
CA GLY A 247 5.99 -20.95 13.11
C GLY A 247 7.02 -20.71 11.99
N PRO A 248 7.85 -21.73 11.66
CA PRO A 248 8.96 -21.57 10.73
C PRO A 248 8.57 -21.06 9.33
N ARG A 249 7.43 -21.53 8.79
CA ARG A 249 6.92 -21.09 7.48
C ARG A 249 6.51 -19.62 7.49
N GLU A 250 5.94 -19.14 8.59
CA GLU A 250 5.49 -17.75 8.73
C GLU A 250 6.67 -16.81 8.92
N VAL A 251 7.68 -17.23 9.67
CA VAL A 251 8.96 -16.50 9.79
C VAL A 251 9.67 -16.41 8.44
N ALA A 252 9.71 -17.52 7.68
CA ALA A 252 10.31 -17.53 6.34
C ALA A 252 9.55 -16.61 5.38
N ALA A 253 8.22 -16.68 5.34
CA ALA A 253 7.40 -15.82 4.48
C ALA A 253 7.50 -14.34 4.88
N THR A 254 7.55 -14.04 6.18
CA THR A 254 7.74 -12.66 6.67
C THR A 254 9.07 -12.09 6.23
N ARG A 255 10.14 -12.89 6.34
CA ARG A 255 11.47 -12.52 5.86
C ARG A 255 11.52 -12.32 4.35
N ASP A 256 10.93 -13.25 3.61
CA ASP A 256 10.86 -13.16 2.16
C ASP A 256 10.13 -11.89 1.70
N GLU A 257 9.06 -11.50 2.40
CA GLU A 257 8.31 -10.29 2.08
C GLU A 257 9.16 -9.01 2.22
N TRP A 258 9.84 -8.79 3.35
CA TRP A 258 10.57 -7.55 3.55
C TRP A 258 11.96 -7.53 2.92
N ALA A 259 12.50 -8.68 2.54
CA ALA A 259 13.82 -8.79 1.89
C ALA A 259 13.82 -8.36 0.41
N HIS A 260 12.64 -8.26 -0.21
CA HIS A 260 12.51 -7.85 -1.61
C HIS A 260 12.04 -6.40 -1.72
N ASP A 261 12.62 -5.67 -2.66
CA ASP A 261 12.17 -4.31 -2.96
C ASP A 261 10.92 -4.33 -3.87
N PRO A 262 10.07 -3.29 -3.80
CA PRO A 262 8.89 -3.20 -4.64
C PRO A 262 9.24 -3.14 -6.14
N GLU A 263 8.51 -3.92 -6.93
CA GLU A 263 8.64 -3.94 -8.41
C GLU A 263 7.95 -2.75 -9.09
N PHE A 264 6.91 -2.21 -8.44
CA PHE A 264 6.07 -1.14 -8.96
C PHE A 264 6.08 0.03 -7.97
N LEU A 265 6.45 1.20 -8.47
CA LEU A 265 6.59 2.43 -7.69
C LEU A 265 5.52 3.43 -8.14
N PHE A 266 4.65 3.88 -7.26
CA PHE A 266 3.51 4.74 -7.56
C PHE A 266 3.76 6.17 -7.12
N HIS A 267 3.79 7.10 -8.07
CA HIS A 267 4.07 8.51 -7.85
C HIS A 267 2.96 9.42 -8.34
N ARG A 268 2.83 10.58 -7.69
CA ARG A 268 2.04 11.73 -8.13
C ARG A 268 2.96 12.94 -8.28
N GLY A 269 2.64 13.82 -9.22
CA GLY A 269 3.47 14.97 -9.55
C GLY A 269 4.75 14.62 -10.32
N GLU A 270 5.67 15.57 -10.36
CA GLU A 270 6.94 15.42 -11.07
C GLU A 270 7.90 14.49 -10.32
N VAL A 271 8.52 13.56 -11.04
CA VAL A 271 9.51 12.63 -10.50
C VAL A 271 10.58 12.33 -11.56
N GLU A 272 11.84 12.27 -11.13
CA GLU A 272 12.92 11.86 -12.01
C GLU A 272 12.90 10.35 -12.24
N VAL A 273 13.15 9.92 -13.49
CA VAL A 273 13.25 8.50 -13.82
C VAL A 273 14.61 7.98 -13.35
N GLY A 274 14.62 7.34 -12.19
CA GLY A 274 15.83 6.82 -11.56
C GLY A 274 16.48 5.65 -12.30
N ALA A 275 17.72 5.33 -11.93
CA ALA A 275 18.42 4.16 -12.42
C ALA A 275 17.67 2.86 -12.04
N GLY A 276 17.58 1.93 -13.00
CA GLY A 276 16.88 0.65 -12.83
C GLY A 276 15.37 0.71 -13.05
N ILE A 277 14.81 1.84 -13.49
CA ILE A 277 13.46 1.89 -14.06
C ILE A 277 13.53 1.40 -15.52
N GLY A 278 12.76 0.37 -15.82
CA GLY A 278 12.66 -0.23 -17.14
C GLY A 278 11.42 0.17 -17.93
N LEU A 279 10.39 0.64 -17.24
CA LEU A 279 9.12 1.06 -17.81
C LEU A 279 8.55 2.24 -17.02
N VAL A 280 8.03 3.23 -17.74
CA VAL A 280 7.15 4.27 -17.16
C VAL A 280 5.72 3.99 -17.60
N VAL A 281 4.79 3.87 -16.66
CA VAL A 281 3.36 3.76 -16.93
C VAL A 281 2.70 5.08 -16.59
N LEU A 282 1.97 5.67 -17.53
CA LEU A 282 1.12 6.84 -17.31
C LEU A 282 -0.33 6.38 -17.22
N ASP A 283 -0.93 6.51 -16.04
CA ASP A 283 -2.32 6.17 -15.79
C ASP A 283 -3.04 7.45 -15.40
N GLY A 284 -3.65 8.13 -16.37
CA GLY A 284 -4.29 9.43 -16.18
C GLY A 284 -3.34 10.62 -15.98
N ALA A 285 -2.02 10.42 -15.89
CA ALA A 285 -1.04 11.50 -15.80
C ALA A 285 -0.88 12.27 -17.14
N PRO A 286 -0.78 13.61 -17.11
CA PRO A 286 -0.84 14.43 -18.33
C PRO A 286 0.41 14.28 -19.22
N ALA A 287 1.59 14.15 -18.64
CA ALA A 287 2.85 14.14 -19.38
C ALA A 287 3.80 13.05 -18.88
N ALA A 288 4.58 12.49 -19.81
CA ALA A 288 5.72 11.67 -19.47
C ALA A 288 6.89 12.56 -19.03
N PRO A 289 7.71 12.14 -18.07
CA PRO A 289 9.01 12.76 -17.86
C PRO A 289 9.88 12.58 -19.12
N GLY A 290 10.78 13.51 -19.41
CA GLY A 290 11.78 13.32 -20.46
C GLY A 290 12.67 12.14 -20.12
N THR A 291 12.53 11.01 -20.84
CA THR A 291 13.22 9.76 -20.51
C THR A 291 13.60 8.97 -21.76
N GLY A 292 14.67 8.16 -21.65
CA GLY A 292 15.04 7.14 -22.64
C GLY A 292 14.38 5.78 -22.38
N VAL A 293 13.59 5.66 -21.32
CA VAL A 293 12.84 4.47 -20.93
C VAL A 293 11.51 4.42 -21.70
N PRO A 294 11.03 3.25 -22.16
CA PRO A 294 9.71 3.15 -22.80
C PRO A 294 8.59 3.66 -21.87
N VAL A 295 7.62 4.34 -22.48
CA VAL A 295 6.42 4.86 -21.81
C VAL A 295 5.19 4.11 -22.31
N LEU A 296 4.42 3.53 -21.40
CA LEU A 296 3.08 3.01 -21.66
C LEU A 296 2.04 4.00 -21.15
N ARG A 297 1.29 4.63 -22.05
CA ARG A 297 0.14 5.45 -21.67
C ARG A 297 -1.13 4.60 -21.68
N LEU A 298 -1.85 4.60 -20.56
CA LEU A 298 -3.09 3.86 -20.38
C LEU A 298 -4.29 4.81 -20.42
N HIS A 299 -5.35 4.37 -21.10
CA HIS A 299 -6.63 5.05 -21.25
C HIS A 299 -7.80 4.11 -20.95
#